data_AF-A0A0S2HUX1-F1
#
_entry.id   AF-A0A0S2HUX1-F1
#
_cell.length_a   1.000
_cell.length_b   1.000
_cell.length_c   1.000
_cell.angle_alpha   90.00
_cell.angle_beta   90.00
_cell.angle_gamma   90.00
#
_symmetry.space_group_name_H-M   'P 1'
#
loop_
_entity.id
_entity.type
_entity.pdbx_description
1 polymer ?
#
loop_
_entity_poly.entity_id
_entity_poly.type
_entity_poly.pdbx_seq_one_letter_code
_entity_poly.pdbx_strand_id
1 'polypeptide(L)'
;MKFLYVILLLICLDTYSQDFVGISNDFEFIGMDSNLIYRCNDYQRKNYNKLFKIKDFYSNNGVLSKLEKQPNKRQVFISSNVSVFNYKGIVEIHFKDRTQKLDYSTIDKNISYDNNILYCSFLLQNNYFLTKMELSERERFDIEMLPLFGRKPTFNKGYIYFGSPHICNWYSSETEDVYRVKIGQWDNPELVLANVVPGSWFIIPETEIIYAKIDLKEKGKGILWNIKSESYAIINEVYSKEVIRYQNRNYYEIKPNGKPISFREVVLPKEFPHKDVRNLCYGKDRLIVNMPKKEKSFSGTFITESLLSDASTEELQKLSKGQLRKLRNAFFARQGYQFNSKDLQEFFGQFDWYHEMVERNQFYELSNDQVVISPQDKKRVELIMEVEQGK
;
A
#
# COMPACT_ATOMS: atom_id res chain seq x y z
N MET A 1 27.82 -11.54 48.94
CA MET A 1 26.42 -11.95 48.69
C MET A 1 25.61 -10.81 48.03
N LYS A 2 26.03 -10.33 46.85
CA LYS A 2 25.40 -9.19 46.13
C LYS A 2 25.41 -9.36 44.60
N PHE A 3 25.61 -10.59 44.11
CA PHE A 3 25.75 -10.89 42.68
C PHE A 3 24.61 -11.75 42.10
N LEU A 4 23.56 -12.07 42.88
CA LEU A 4 22.51 -13.00 42.45
C LEU A 4 21.18 -12.34 42.04
N TYR A 5 20.98 -11.04 42.27
CA TYR A 5 19.68 -10.38 42.04
C TYR A 5 19.51 -9.72 40.66
N VAL A 6 20.57 -9.59 39.86
CA VAL A 6 20.49 -8.95 38.53
C VAL A 6 20.21 -9.97 37.42
N ILE A 7 20.45 -11.26 37.65
CA ILE A 7 20.23 -12.32 36.64
C ILE A 7 18.78 -12.81 36.64
N LEU A 8 18.04 -12.69 37.75
CA LEU A 8 16.65 -13.17 37.87
C LEU A 8 15.58 -12.23 37.29
N LEU A 9 15.92 -10.97 36.99
CA LEU A 9 15.00 -10.04 36.31
C LEU A 9 15.06 -10.13 34.77
N LEU A 10 16.00 -10.90 34.22
CA LEU A 10 16.18 -11.09 32.78
C LEU A 10 15.43 -12.31 32.21
N ILE A 11 14.76 -13.12 33.04
CA ILE A 11 14.15 -14.40 32.62
C ILE A 11 12.60 -14.41 32.62
N CYS A 12 11.92 -13.36 33.09
CA CYS A 12 10.44 -13.34 33.12
C CYS A 12 9.80 -12.13 32.43
N LEU A 13 10.39 -11.70 31.31
CA LEU A 13 9.65 -10.96 30.29
C LEU A 13 9.48 -11.87 29.08
N ASP A 14 8.66 -12.91 29.22
CA ASP A 14 7.90 -13.45 28.08
C ASP A 14 6.98 -12.33 27.61
N THR A 15 7.59 -11.38 26.89
CA THR A 15 6.88 -10.45 26.05
C THR A 15 6.26 -11.31 24.97
N TYR A 16 4.99 -11.66 25.14
CA TYR A 16 4.17 -12.18 24.06
C TYR A 16 4.26 -11.16 22.92
N SER A 17 5.14 -11.39 21.95
CA SER A 17 5.14 -10.67 20.68
C SER A 17 3.89 -11.14 19.94
N GLN A 18 2.77 -10.48 20.19
CA GLN A 18 1.57 -10.68 19.40
C GLN A 18 1.77 -10.02 18.04
N ASP A 19 1.26 -10.66 16.99
CA ASP A 19 1.37 -10.22 15.60
C ASP A 19 0.96 -8.75 15.46
N PHE A 20 1.94 -7.90 15.13
CA PHE A 20 1.71 -6.51 14.78
C PHE A 20 1.13 -6.45 13.37
N VAL A 21 -0.18 -6.28 13.27
CA VAL A 21 -0.81 -5.89 12.00
C VAL A 21 -0.55 -4.39 11.82
N GLY A 22 0.59 -4.09 11.19
CA GLY A 22 1.01 -2.73 10.88
C GLY A 22 0.12 -2.12 9.80
N ILE A 23 -0.69 -1.14 10.17
CA ILE A 23 -1.36 -0.26 9.20
C ILE A 23 -0.83 1.14 9.38
N SER A 24 -0.19 1.60 8.31
CA SER A 24 0.19 2.97 7.95
C SER A 24 0.51 3.94 9.09
N ASN A 25 1.78 4.34 9.10
CA ASN A 25 2.30 5.63 9.57
C ASN A 25 1.85 6.09 10.94
N ASP A 26 2.76 5.90 11.90
CA ASP A 26 2.90 6.56 13.19
C ASP A 26 2.83 5.55 14.33
N PHE A 27 4.00 5.03 14.72
CA PHE A 27 4.19 4.52 16.06
C PHE A 27 5.41 5.20 16.67
N GLU A 28 5.26 5.68 17.89
CA GLU A 28 6.33 5.63 18.87
C GLU A 28 6.07 4.33 19.63
N PHE A 29 7.09 3.53 19.92
CA PHE A 29 6.89 2.22 20.56
C PHE A 29 6.05 2.36 21.83
N ILE A 30 4.88 1.72 21.84
CA ILE A 30 4.07 1.53 23.04
C ILE A 30 4.18 0.06 23.46
N GLY A 31 4.99 -0.23 24.48
CA GLY A 31 5.00 -1.55 25.11
C GLY A 31 3.87 -1.65 26.13
N MET A 32 3.24 -2.81 26.30
CA MET A 32 2.27 -3.04 27.39
C MET A 32 2.60 -4.30 28.16
N ASP A 33 2.54 -4.23 29.49
CA ASP A 33 2.44 -5.41 30.36
C ASP A 33 1.01 -5.53 30.93
N SER A 34 0.74 -6.58 31.71
CA SER A 34 -0.59 -6.87 32.27
C SER A 34 -1.21 -5.73 33.09
N ASN A 35 -0.45 -4.70 33.44
CA ASN A 35 -0.92 -3.55 34.20
C ASN A 35 -0.44 -2.19 33.68
N LEU A 36 0.50 -2.09 32.73
CA LEU A 36 1.17 -0.84 32.37
C LEU A 36 1.33 -0.61 30.87
N ILE A 37 1.25 0.66 30.47
CA ILE A 37 1.63 1.15 29.14
C ILE A 37 2.99 1.85 29.23
N TYR A 38 3.92 1.54 28.35
CA TYR A 38 5.28 2.09 28.27
C TYR A 38 5.47 2.79 26.93
N ARG A 39 6.09 3.96 26.91
CA ARG A 39 6.62 4.57 25.67
C ARG A 39 8.14 4.38 25.64
N CYS A 40 8.69 3.75 24.59
CA CYS A 40 10.14 3.75 24.40
C CYS A 40 10.55 5.04 23.69
N ASN A 41 11.39 5.83 24.37
CA ASN A 41 11.91 7.07 23.80
C ASN A 41 13.26 6.88 23.09
N ASP A 42 13.97 5.80 23.43
CA ASP A 42 15.29 5.44 22.88
C ASP A 42 15.60 3.98 23.22
N TYR A 43 15.51 3.10 22.21
CA TYR A 43 15.75 1.66 22.41
C TYR A 43 17.23 1.33 22.62
N GLN A 44 18.15 2.10 22.03
CA GLN A 44 19.59 1.89 22.26
C GLN A 44 19.96 2.13 23.72
N ARG A 45 19.25 3.04 24.40
CA ARG A 45 19.43 3.32 25.84
C ARG A 45 18.45 2.59 26.76
N LYS A 46 17.52 1.80 26.22
CA LYS A 46 16.43 1.17 26.98
C LYS A 46 15.67 2.16 27.89
N ASN A 47 15.46 3.38 27.40
CA ASN A 47 14.77 4.42 28.16
C ASN A 47 13.26 4.32 27.91
N TYR A 48 12.56 3.73 28.86
CA TYR A 48 11.11 3.59 28.85
C TYR A 48 10.47 4.59 29.82
N ASN A 49 9.55 5.41 29.33
CA ASN A 49 8.66 6.18 30.21
C ASN A 49 7.44 5.33 30.53
N LYS A 50 7.18 5.13 31.82
CA LYS A 50 5.93 4.55 32.32
C LYS A 50 4.80 5.55 32.08
N LEU A 51 3.84 5.20 31.24
CA LEU A 51 2.73 6.08 30.89
C LEU A 51 1.61 5.97 31.95
N PHE A 52 0.96 4.81 32.12
CA PHE A 52 -0.21 4.67 33.03
C PHE A 52 -0.45 3.23 33.49
N LYS A 53 -1.37 3.04 34.47
CA LYS A 53 -1.97 1.73 34.79
C LYS A 53 -3.22 1.48 33.94
N ILE A 54 -3.38 0.27 33.40
CA ILE A 54 -4.49 -0.12 32.49
C ILE A 54 -5.89 0.13 33.09
N LYS A 55 -6.02 0.03 34.41
CA LYS A 55 -7.27 0.21 35.16
C LYS A 55 -7.83 1.64 35.05
N ASP A 56 -6.96 2.61 34.81
CA ASP A 56 -7.31 4.03 34.69
C ASP A 56 -7.76 4.38 33.25
N PHE A 57 -7.57 3.47 32.29
CA PHE A 57 -7.99 3.63 30.90
C PHE A 57 -9.50 3.41 30.73
N TYR A 58 -10.10 2.56 31.57
CA TYR A 58 -11.51 2.19 31.50
C TYR A 58 -12.45 3.10 32.32
N SER A 59 -11.92 3.94 33.23
CA SER A 59 -12.75 4.60 34.23
C SER A 59 -12.98 6.10 34.05
N ASN A 60 -12.22 6.82 33.22
CA ASN A 60 -12.50 8.23 32.90
C ASN A 60 -11.63 8.70 31.73
N ASN A 61 -12.24 8.90 30.54
CA ASN A 61 -11.75 9.71 29.40
C ASN A 61 -10.30 10.25 29.55
N GLY A 62 -9.29 9.39 29.41
CA GLY A 62 -7.91 9.70 29.76
C GLY A 62 -7.30 10.81 28.91
N VAL A 63 -6.88 11.89 29.56
CA VAL A 63 -6.30 13.11 28.99
C VAL A 63 -4.76 13.00 29.05
N LEU A 64 -4.12 12.55 27.97
CA LEU A 64 -2.65 12.57 27.68
C LEU A 64 -2.05 13.99 27.44
N SER A 65 -2.15 14.93 28.39
CA SER A 65 -1.75 16.35 28.14
C SER A 65 -0.28 16.69 28.43
N LYS A 66 0.55 15.73 28.88
CA LYS A 66 1.87 16.03 29.49
C LYS A 66 3.06 15.26 28.92
N LEU A 67 3.03 14.91 27.64
CA LEU A 67 4.24 14.43 26.96
C LEU A 67 4.98 15.64 26.37
N GLU A 68 6.11 16.01 27.00
CA GLU A 68 6.99 17.06 26.49
C GLU A 68 7.36 16.83 25.02
N LYS A 69 7.32 17.90 24.23
CA LYS A 69 7.60 17.93 22.79
C LYS A 69 9.08 17.57 22.52
N GLN A 70 9.38 16.28 22.42
CA GLN A 70 10.63 15.78 21.84
C GLN A 70 10.46 15.63 20.31
N PRO A 71 11.53 15.77 19.51
CA PRO A 71 11.43 15.86 18.05
C PRO A 71 10.88 14.56 17.45
N ASN A 72 9.80 14.69 16.67
CA ASN A 72 9.06 13.65 15.94
C ASN A 72 9.96 12.58 15.26
N LYS A 73 10.39 11.56 15.98
CA LYS A 73 11.00 10.35 15.42
C LYS A 73 9.91 9.28 15.39
N ARG A 74 9.50 8.86 14.19
CA ARG A 74 8.47 7.83 13.99
C ARG A 74 9.17 6.49 13.82
N GLN A 75 8.74 5.45 14.52
CA GLN A 75 9.36 4.12 14.53
C GLN A 75 8.32 3.06 14.15
N VAL A 76 8.55 2.36 13.05
CA VAL A 76 7.80 1.19 12.62
C VAL A 76 8.63 -0.05 12.98
N PHE A 77 8.13 -0.87 13.90
CA PHE A 77 8.73 -2.16 14.20
C PHE A 77 8.30 -3.17 13.17
N ILE A 78 9.28 -3.88 12.63
CA ILE A 78 9.07 -4.83 11.55
C ILE A 78 9.25 -6.26 12.09
N SER A 79 10.34 -6.50 12.82
CA SER A 79 10.61 -7.77 13.48
C SER A 79 11.53 -7.57 14.68
N SER A 80 11.87 -8.65 15.39
CA SER A 80 12.84 -8.61 16.49
C SER A 80 14.23 -8.12 16.07
N ASN A 81 14.55 -8.24 14.77
CA ASN A 81 15.88 -7.93 14.23
C ASN A 81 15.90 -6.73 13.27
N VAL A 82 14.73 -6.20 12.89
CA VAL A 82 14.62 -5.08 11.94
C VAL A 82 13.64 -4.04 12.46
N SER A 83 14.07 -2.78 12.50
CA SER A 83 13.21 -1.63 12.80
C SER A 83 13.44 -0.51 11.80
N VAL A 84 12.37 0.20 11.44
CA VAL A 84 12.41 1.30 10.48
C VAL A 84 12.01 2.58 11.16
N PHE A 85 12.83 3.61 11.03
CA PHE A 85 12.60 4.93 11.58
C PHE A 85 12.38 5.91 10.45
N ASN A 86 11.43 6.81 10.64
CA ASN A 86 11.09 7.90 9.76
C ASN A 86 11.25 9.19 10.55
N TYR A 87 12.21 10.03 10.16
CA TYR A 87 12.49 11.29 10.85
C TYR A 87 13.10 12.31 9.90
N LYS A 88 12.51 13.53 9.88
CA LYS A 88 13.05 14.73 9.20
C LYS A 88 13.71 14.47 7.84
N GLY A 89 13.03 13.72 6.99
CA GLY A 89 13.55 13.49 5.65
C GLY A 89 14.56 12.35 5.53
N ILE A 90 14.66 11.44 6.52
CA ILE A 90 15.51 10.23 6.45
C ILE A 90 14.73 8.99 6.93
N VAL A 91 14.74 7.91 6.13
CA VAL A 91 14.26 6.58 6.53
C VAL A 91 15.48 5.79 7.00
N GLU A 92 15.57 5.49 8.29
CA GLU A 92 16.65 4.66 8.82
C GLU A 92 16.14 3.23 9.06
N ILE A 93 16.82 2.24 8.49
CA ILE A 93 16.52 0.83 8.67
C ILE A 93 17.62 0.25 9.55
N HIS A 94 17.26 -0.13 10.77
CA HIS A 94 18.17 -0.65 11.78
C HIS A 94 18.03 -2.17 11.82
N PHE A 95 19.13 -2.84 11.50
CA PHE A 95 19.35 -4.26 11.71
C PHE A 95 20.04 -4.48 13.05
N LYS A 96 20.20 -5.73 13.47
CA LYS A 96 20.87 -6.10 14.72
C LYS A 96 22.30 -5.55 14.83
N ASP A 97 23.02 -5.48 13.71
CA ASP A 97 24.45 -5.19 13.62
C ASP A 97 24.78 -3.90 12.84
N ARG A 98 23.80 -3.27 12.18
CA ARG A 98 24.02 -2.08 11.34
C ARG A 98 22.78 -1.21 11.18
N THR A 99 22.99 0.00 10.66
CA THR A 99 21.91 0.93 10.27
C THR A 99 22.13 1.39 8.84
N GLN A 100 21.08 1.36 8.03
CA GLN A 100 21.06 1.90 6.67
C GLN A 100 20.13 3.11 6.59
N LYS A 101 20.45 4.10 5.75
CA LYS A 101 19.66 5.32 5.62
C LYS A 101 19.22 5.54 4.17
N LEU A 102 17.98 5.98 3.99
CA LEU A 102 17.40 6.38 2.71
C LEU A 102 16.92 7.83 2.83
N ASP A 103 17.13 8.62 1.78
CA ASP A 103 16.72 10.04 1.73
C ASP A 103 15.25 10.19 1.29
N TYR A 104 14.51 11.11 1.90
CA TYR A 104 13.11 11.45 1.58
C TYR A 104 12.95 12.29 0.34
N SER A 105 14.01 12.92 -0.16
CA SER A 105 13.94 13.64 -1.43
C SER A 105 13.34 12.76 -2.54
N THR A 106 13.47 11.45 -2.38
CA THR A 106 12.93 10.44 -3.28
C THR A 106 11.86 9.53 -2.67
N ILE A 107 11.72 9.37 -1.35
CA ILE A 107 10.75 8.44 -0.75
C ILE A 107 9.63 9.19 -0.01
N ASP A 108 8.37 8.88 -0.34
CA ASP A 108 7.19 9.37 0.38
C ASP A 108 7.22 8.90 1.84
N LYS A 109 6.75 9.76 2.75
CA LYS A 109 6.63 9.46 4.18
C LYS A 109 5.78 8.23 4.50
N ASN A 110 4.92 7.82 3.58
CA ASN A 110 4.03 6.69 3.80
C ASN A 110 4.72 5.38 3.41
N ILE A 111 4.93 4.52 4.39
CA ILE A 111 5.50 3.17 4.21
C ILE A 111 4.54 2.11 4.75
N SER A 112 4.59 0.93 4.14
CA SER A 112 3.87 -0.26 4.57
C SER A 112 4.79 -1.46 4.54
N TYR A 113 4.41 -2.53 5.22
CA TYR A 113 5.25 -3.71 5.37
C TYR A 113 4.44 -5.00 5.32
N ASP A 114 5.03 -6.05 4.75
CA ASP A 114 4.56 -7.44 4.80
C ASP A 114 5.75 -8.41 4.67
N ASN A 115 5.91 -9.37 5.58
CA ASN A 115 6.85 -10.51 5.45
C ASN A 115 8.25 -10.17 4.92
N ASN A 116 8.95 -9.25 5.58
CA ASN A 116 10.27 -8.69 5.24
C ASN A 116 10.30 -7.75 4.02
N ILE A 117 9.16 -7.42 3.44
CA ILE A 117 9.07 -6.50 2.31
C ILE A 117 8.53 -5.16 2.79
N LEU A 118 9.29 -4.11 2.56
CA LEU A 118 8.85 -2.73 2.73
C LEU A 118 8.27 -2.23 1.40
N TYR A 119 7.06 -1.68 1.45
CA TYR A 119 6.43 -0.97 0.35
C TYR A 119 6.46 0.52 0.62
N CYS A 120 6.94 1.32 -0.34
CA CYS A 120 6.93 2.77 -0.25
C CYS A 120 6.57 3.40 -1.61
N SER A 121 6.40 4.71 -1.63
CA SER A 121 6.24 5.45 -2.88
C SER A 121 7.50 6.25 -3.16
N PHE A 122 8.03 6.17 -4.38
CA PHE A 122 9.24 6.83 -4.80
C PHE A 122 8.91 7.95 -5.81
N LEU A 123 9.36 9.17 -5.54
CA LEU A 123 9.17 10.33 -6.40
C LEU A 123 10.24 10.37 -7.49
N LEU A 124 9.80 10.27 -8.74
CA LEU A 124 10.64 10.40 -9.93
C LEU A 124 9.93 11.30 -10.94
N GLN A 125 10.59 12.38 -11.37
CA GLN A 125 10.06 13.33 -12.37
C GLN A 125 8.61 13.76 -12.06
N ASN A 126 8.35 14.19 -10.82
CA ASN A 126 7.03 14.61 -10.30
C ASN A 126 5.96 13.50 -10.17
N ASN A 127 6.30 12.24 -10.43
CA ASN A 127 5.38 11.11 -10.31
C ASN A 127 5.81 10.19 -9.17
N TYR A 128 4.83 9.64 -8.44
CA TYR A 128 5.09 8.69 -7.37
C TYR A 128 4.89 7.27 -7.89
N PHE A 129 5.94 6.45 -7.80
CA PHE A 129 5.94 5.05 -8.16
C PHE A 129 5.87 4.22 -6.90
N LEU A 130 5.02 3.21 -6.85
CA LEU A 130 5.13 2.22 -5.78
C LEU A 130 6.43 1.45 -5.98
N THR A 131 7.14 1.19 -4.89
CA THR A 131 8.33 0.37 -4.87
C THR A 131 8.19 -0.65 -3.77
N LYS A 132 8.85 -1.79 -3.94
CA LYS A 132 9.07 -2.74 -2.87
C LYS A 132 10.55 -2.91 -2.63
N MET A 133 10.90 -3.18 -1.38
CA MET A 133 12.25 -3.35 -0.91
C MET A 133 12.27 -4.58 -0.03
N GLU A 134 13.02 -5.60 -0.43
CA GLU A 134 13.25 -6.77 0.42
C GLU A 134 14.28 -6.43 1.50
N LEU A 135 13.81 -6.42 2.74
CA LEU A 135 14.65 -6.20 3.91
C LEU A 135 15.43 -7.48 4.17
N SER A 136 16.72 -7.43 3.89
CA SER A 136 17.65 -8.52 4.16
C SER A 136 18.88 -8.01 4.90
N GLU A 137 19.60 -8.92 5.54
CA GLU A 137 20.91 -8.64 6.15
C GLU A 137 22.02 -8.43 5.09
N ARG A 138 21.69 -8.30 3.79
CA ARG A 138 22.66 -7.97 2.72
C ARG A 138 23.04 -6.49 2.74
N GLU A 139 24.28 -6.15 2.41
CA GLU A 139 24.78 -4.75 2.47
C GLU A 139 24.00 -3.75 1.59
N ARG A 140 23.31 -4.22 0.56
CA ARG A 140 22.47 -3.40 -0.32
C ARG A 140 21.05 -3.93 -0.38
N PHE A 141 20.11 -3.00 -0.47
CA PHE A 141 18.72 -3.30 -0.76
C PHE A 141 18.51 -3.40 -2.26
N ASP A 142 17.82 -4.46 -2.67
CA ASP A 142 17.23 -4.52 -3.99
C ASP A 142 15.92 -3.73 -3.92
N ILE A 143 15.93 -2.52 -4.51
CA ILE A 143 14.72 -1.70 -4.68
C ILE A 143 14.13 -2.08 -6.03
N GLU A 144 12.94 -2.67 -6.00
CA GLU A 144 12.17 -2.96 -7.20
C GLU A 144 11.08 -1.90 -7.35
N MET A 145 11.15 -1.13 -8.44
CA MET A 145 10.04 -0.27 -8.84
C MET A 145 8.89 -1.14 -9.34
N LEU A 146 7.68 -0.86 -8.89
CA LEU A 146 6.47 -1.54 -9.38
C LEU A 146 5.90 -0.74 -10.57
N PRO A 147 5.15 -1.38 -11.48
CA PRO A 147 4.52 -0.71 -12.64
C PRO A 147 3.23 0.01 -12.21
N LEU A 148 3.28 0.65 -11.04
CA LEU A 148 2.14 1.22 -10.35
C LEU A 148 2.50 2.63 -9.91
N PHE A 149 1.77 3.60 -10.42
CA PHE A 149 1.80 4.96 -9.90
C PHE A 149 0.90 5.04 -8.69
N GLY A 150 1.38 5.65 -7.62
CA GLY A 150 0.58 5.77 -6.41
C GLY A 150 1.34 6.26 -5.21
N ARG A 151 0.57 6.76 -4.26
CA ARG A 151 1.03 7.21 -2.96
C ARG A 151 0.42 6.32 -1.88
N LYS A 152 1.05 6.34 -0.70
CA LYS A 152 0.52 5.71 0.52
C LYS A 152 0.22 4.21 0.38
N PRO A 153 1.20 3.39 -0.05
CA PRO A 153 1.01 1.95 -0.06
C PRO A 153 0.61 1.49 1.33
N THR A 154 -0.41 0.64 1.41
CA THR A 154 -0.93 0.09 2.66
C THR A 154 -1.27 -1.37 2.45
N PHE A 155 -0.61 -2.25 3.21
CA PHE A 155 -0.83 -3.68 3.17
C PHE A 155 -2.08 -4.06 3.96
N ASN A 156 -2.89 -4.95 3.40
CA ASN A 156 -3.97 -5.63 4.13
C ASN A 156 -4.39 -6.90 3.37
N LYS A 157 -4.37 -8.06 4.05
CA LYS A 157 -4.83 -9.37 3.52
C LYS A 157 -4.27 -9.76 2.15
N GLY A 158 -2.96 -9.59 1.92
CA GLY A 158 -2.31 -9.97 0.66
C GLY A 158 -2.54 -8.98 -0.49
N TYR A 159 -3.09 -7.80 -0.19
CA TYR A 159 -3.22 -6.69 -1.14
C TYR A 159 -2.39 -5.49 -0.67
N ILE A 160 -1.90 -4.73 -1.65
CA ILE A 160 -1.41 -3.37 -1.44
C ILE A 160 -2.48 -2.39 -1.92
N TYR A 161 -2.97 -1.56 -1.01
CA TYR A 161 -3.84 -0.42 -1.27
C TYR A 161 -2.99 0.81 -1.52
N PHE A 162 -3.41 1.68 -2.43
CA PHE A 162 -2.69 2.92 -2.73
C PHE A 162 -3.62 3.97 -3.31
N GLY A 163 -3.22 5.23 -3.16
CA GLY A 163 -3.95 6.37 -3.70
C GLY A 163 -3.32 6.85 -5.00
N SER A 164 -4.12 7.05 -6.04
CA SER A 164 -3.68 7.70 -7.28
C SER A 164 -4.35 9.08 -7.41
N PRO A 165 -3.59 10.18 -7.39
CA PRO A 165 -4.17 11.49 -7.54
C PRO A 165 -4.60 11.79 -8.99
N HIS A 166 -5.61 12.63 -9.14
CA HIS A 166 -5.99 13.19 -10.43
C HIS A 166 -6.69 14.54 -10.32
N ILE A 167 -6.71 15.29 -11.42
CA ILE A 167 -7.46 16.54 -11.54
C ILE A 167 -8.84 16.24 -12.11
N CYS A 168 -9.86 16.73 -11.42
CA CYS A 168 -11.22 16.73 -11.91
C CYS A 168 -11.70 18.18 -12.03
N ASN A 169 -12.29 18.54 -13.17
CA ASN A 169 -12.74 19.91 -13.45
C ASN A 169 -13.88 20.38 -12.52
N TRP A 170 -14.57 19.47 -11.83
CA TRP A 170 -15.61 19.83 -10.85
C TRP A 170 -15.05 20.30 -9.52
N TYR A 171 -13.80 19.96 -9.20
CA TYR A 171 -13.14 20.36 -7.97
C TYR A 171 -12.09 21.42 -8.26
N SER A 172 -11.97 22.41 -7.37
CA SER A 172 -10.91 23.41 -7.43
C SER A 172 -9.54 22.87 -6.96
N SER A 173 -9.46 21.59 -6.62
CA SER A 173 -8.28 20.92 -6.10
C SER A 173 -8.16 19.50 -6.65
N GLU A 174 -6.96 18.94 -6.56
CA GLU A 174 -6.70 17.52 -6.82
C GLU A 174 -7.62 16.63 -5.96
N THR A 175 -8.04 15.50 -6.51
CA THR A 175 -8.76 14.42 -5.83
C THR A 175 -7.94 13.13 -5.91
N GLU A 176 -8.25 12.12 -5.11
CA GLU A 176 -7.52 10.84 -5.10
C GLU A 176 -8.48 9.68 -5.38
N ASP A 177 -8.03 8.67 -6.10
CA ASP A 177 -8.70 7.39 -6.23
C ASP A 177 -7.97 6.34 -5.41
N VAL A 178 -8.72 5.49 -4.71
CA VAL A 178 -8.15 4.39 -3.95
C VAL A 178 -8.20 3.14 -4.79
N TYR A 179 -7.04 2.55 -5.01
CA TYR A 179 -6.87 1.27 -5.69
C TYR A 179 -6.37 0.22 -4.69
N ARG A 180 -6.54 -1.05 -5.06
CA ARG A 180 -5.81 -2.16 -4.46
C ARG A 180 -5.24 -3.05 -5.54
N VAL A 181 -4.17 -3.75 -5.24
CA VAL A 181 -3.58 -4.74 -6.14
C VAL A 181 -3.15 -5.96 -5.32
N LYS A 182 -3.42 -7.16 -5.83
CA LYS A 182 -2.97 -8.37 -5.15
C LYS A 182 -1.46 -8.46 -5.27
N ILE A 183 -0.77 -8.83 -4.18
CA ILE A 183 0.70 -8.94 -4.19
C ILE A 183 1.11 -9.93 -5.29
N GLY A 184 2.04 -9.48 -6.13
CA GLY A 184 2.52 -10.26 -7.27
C GLY A 184 1.60 -10.28 -8.48
N GLN A 185 0.52 -9.49 -8.50
CA GLN A 185 -0.37 -9.26 -9.67
C GLN A 185 -0.41 -7.77 -10.05
N TRP A 186 0.77 -7.16 -10.16
CA TRP A 186 0.95 -5.71 -10.29
C TRP A 186 0.32 -5.08 -11.53
N ASP A 187 -0.06 -5.89 -12.50
CA ASP A 187 -0.69 -5.48 -13.75
C ASP A 187 -2.21 -5.44 -13.72
N ASN A 188 -2.81 -5.77 -12.58
CA ASN A 188 -4.26 -5.80 -12.39
C ASN A 188 -4.70 -5.07 -11.11
N PRO A 189 -4.42 -3.76 -10.97
CA PRO A 189 -4.99 -2.97 -9.89
C PRO A 189 -6.51 -2.83 -10.07
N GLU A 190 -7.23 -2.89 -8.95
CA GLU A 190 -8.68 -2.76 -8.86
C GLU A 190 -9.01 -1.39 -8.25
N LEU A 191 -9.85 -0.61 -8.93
CA LEU A 191 -10.42 0.60 -8.34
C LEU A 191 -11.35 0.21 -7.19
N VAL A 192 -11.06 0.70 -5.99
CA VAL A 192 -11.82 0.39 -4.79
C VAL A 192 -12.82 1.50 -4.47
N LEU A 193 -12.37 2.76 -4.54
CA LEU A 193 -13.21 3.92 -4.26
C LEU A 193 -12.68 5.14 -5.00
N ALA A 194 -13.52 5.76 -5.82
CA ALA A 194 -13.14 6.92 -6.61
C ALA A 194 -13.45 8.24 -5.88
N ASN A 195 -12.71 9.28 -6.27
CA ASN A 195 -12.94 10.67 -5.86
C ASN A 195 -13.03 10.84 -4.34
N VAL A 196 -12.01 10.36 -3.63
CA VAL A 196 -11.81 10.61 -2.21
C VAL A 196 -11.00 11.89 -2.01
N VAL A 197 -11.24 12.57 -0.89
CA VAL A 197 -10.44 13.73 -0.49
C VAL A 197 -8.98 13.27 -0.33
N PRO A 198 -8.00 13.91 -0.99
CA PRO A 198 -6.63 13.43 -1.00
C PRO A 198 -6.06 13.16 0.38
N GLY A 199 -5.52 11.95 0.53
CA GLY A 199 -4.94 11.46 1.76
C GLY A 199 -5.90 11.27 2.92
N SER A 200 -7.21 11.37 2.71
CA SER A 200 -8.19 11.21 3.77
C SER A 200 -8.87 9.85 3.73
N TRP A 201 -8.09 8.79 3.49
CA TRP A 201 -8.55 7.42 3.51
C TRP A 201 -7.51 6.50 4.18
N PHE A 202 -7.97 5.36 4.69
CA PHE A 202 -7.14 4.26 5.18
C PHE A 202 -7.99 2.98 5.31
N ILE A 203 -7.37 1.82 5.21
CA ILE A 203 -8.04 0.51 5.36
C ILE A 203 -8.14 0.12 6.84
N ILE A 204 -9.25 -0.49 7.26
CA ILE A 204 -9.40 -1.01 8.61
C ILE A 204 -8.69 -2.37 8.67
N PRO A 205 -7.73 -2.58 9.59
CA PRO A 205 -6.88 -3.77 9.60
C PRO A 205 -7.65 -5.06 9.70
N GLU A 206 -7.25 -6.05 8.90
CA GLU A 206 -7.87 -7.37 8.81
C GLU A 206 -9.34 -7.33 8.39
N THR A 207 -9.77 -6.29 7.70
CA THR A 207 -11.12 -6.17 7.15
C THR A 207 -11.08 -5.80 5.66
N GLU A 208 -12.26 -5.73 5.04
CA GLU A 208 -12.43 -5.15 3.70
C GLU A 208 -13.24 -3.84 3.79
N ILE A 209 -12.99 -3.08 4.85
CA ILE A 209 -13.64 -1.80 5.11
C ILE A 209 -12.60 -0.69 5.03
N ILE A 210 -12.90 0.36 4.27
CA ILE A 210 -12.07 1.56 4.15
C ILE A 210 -12.77 2.71 4.85
N TYR A 211 -12.05 3.43 5.71
CA TYR A 211 -12.45 4.79 6.04
C TYR A 211 -12.06 5.71 4.89
N ALA A 212 -12.96 6.59 4.47
CA ALA A 212 -12.64 7.65 3.53
C ALA A 212 -13.44 8.92 3.83
N LYS A 213 -12.88 10.09 3.48
CA LYS A 213 -13.66 11.29 3.26
C LYS A 213 -13.97 11.39 1.77
N ILE A 214 -15.25 11.51 1.45
CA ILE A 214 -15.75 11.75 0.10
C ILE A 214 -16.61 13.01 0.09
N ASP A 215 -16.74 13.64 -1.07
CA ASP A 215 -17.69 14.74 -1.19
C ASP A 215 -19.12 14.19 -1.21
N LEU A 216 -19.87 14.50 -0.15
CA LEU A 216 -21.28 14.20 0.02
C LEU A 216 -22.01 15.52 0.29
N LYS A 217 -23.33 15.54 0.05
CA LYS A 217 -24.20 16.65 0.47
C LYS A 217 -24.03 16.95 1.98
N GLU A 218 -23.69 15.94 2.77
CA GLU A 218 -23.44 16.00 4.20
C GLU A 218 -21.99 16.40 4.51
N LYS A 219 -21.69 17.69 4.33
CA LYS A 219 -20.34 18.26 4.53
C LYS A 219 -19.74 17.89 5.90
N GLY A 220 -18.48 17.48 5.90
CA GLY A 220 -17.67 17.26 7.10
C GLY A 220 -17.73 15.85 7.70
N LYS A 221 -18.57 14.95 7.16
CA LYS A 221 -18.66 13.56 7.61
C LYS A 221 -17.69 12.64 6.85
N GLY A 222 -17.28 11.56 7.51
CA GLY A 222 -16.54 10.46 6.87
C GLY A 222 -17.49 9.33 6.47
N ILE A 223 -16.96 8.35 5.74
CA ILE A 223 -17.65 7.10 5.44
C ILE A 223 -16.80 5.90 5.82
N LEU A 224 -17.48 4.80 6.16
CA LEU A 224 -16.93 3.46 6.14
C LEU A 224 -17.44 2.77 4.87
N TRP A 225 -16.55 2.55 3.91
CA TRP A 225 -16.80 1.88 2.64
C TRP A 225 -16.54 0.38 2.75
N ASN A 226 -17.52 -0.44 2.44
CA ASN A 226 -17.41 -1.88 2.34
C ASN A 226 -17.08 -2.28 0.90
N ILE A 227 -15.87 -2.80 0.69
CA ILE A 227 -15.35 -3.10 -0.64
C ILE A 227 -16.18 -4.18 -1.35
N LYS A 228 -16.57 -5.24 -0.63
CA LYS A 228 -17.30 -6.38 -1.22
C LYS A 228 -18.68 -6.01 -1.72
N SER A 229 -19.38 -5.20 -0.95
CA SER A 229 -20.76 -4.83 -1.25
C SER A 229 -20.85 -3.52 -2.02
N GLU A 230 -19.74 -2.82 -2.25
CA GLU A 230 -19.67 -1.50 -2.88
C GLU A 230 -20.71 -0.54 -2.27
N SER A 231 -20.71 -0.47 -0.94
CA SER A 231 -21.68 0.30 -0.17
C SER A 231 -21.01 0.91 1.06
N TYR A 232 -21.62 1.93 1.64
CA TYR A 232 -21.05 2.63 2.77
C TYR A 232 -22.05 2.95 3.89
N ALA A 233 -21.48 3.23 5.06
CA ALA A 233 -22.16 3.85 6.18
C ALA A 233 -21.53 5.20 6.47
N ILE A 234 -22.36 6.20 6.78
CA ILE A 234 -21.90 7.53 7.17
C ILE A 234 -21.49 7.52 8.64
N ILE A 235 -20.39 8.17 8.96
CA ILE A 235 -19.91 8.33 10.32
C ILE A 235 -19.71 9.81 10.66
N ASN A 236 -20.08 10.17 11.88
CA ASN A 236 -20.02 11.56 12.36
C ASN A 236 -18.63 11.95 12.86
N GLU A 237 -17.72 11.00 13.03
CA GLU A 237 -16.39 11.22 13.58
C GLU A 237 -15.33 11.06 12.50
N VAL A 238 -14.40 12.01 12.48
CA VAL A 238 -13.20 11.91 11.64
C VAL A 238 -12.25 10.97 12.35
N TYR A 239 -12.07 9.77 11.81
CA TYR A 239 -11.04 8.88 12.29
C TYR A 239 -9.66 9.44 11.93
N SER A 240 -8.70 9.34 12.86
CA SER A 240 -7.30 9.48 12.51
C SER A 240 -6.91 8.39 11.52
N LYS A 241 -5.89 8.67 10.70
CA LYS A 241 -5.28 7.67 9.79
C LYS A 241 -4.57 6.55 10.54
N GLU A 242 -4.38 6.73 11.84
CA GLU A 242 -3.65 5.86 12.73
C GLU A 242 -4.61 4.85 13.36
N VAL A 243 -4.50 3.58 12.94
CA VAL A 243 -5.24 2.45 13.52
C VAL A 243 -4.28 1.56 14.28
N ILE A 244 -4.52 1.37 15.58
CA ILE A 244 -3.72 0.49 16.43
C ILE A 244 -4.48 -0.79 16.74
N ARG A 245 -3.79 -1.93 16.82
CA ARG A 245 -4.37 -3.19 17.27
C ARG A 245 -3.96 -3.45 18.72
N TYR A 246 -4.94 -3.73 19.57
CA TYR A 246 -4.73 -4.08 20.97
C TYR A 246 -5.76 -5.12 21.42
N GLN A 247 -5.30 -6.23 22.02
CA GLN A 247 -6.15 -7.34 22.46
C GLN A 247 -7.14 -7.83 21.37
N ASN A 248 -6.64 -8.00 20.14
CA ASN A 248 -7.43 -8.36 18.96
C ASN A 248 -8.56 -7.39 18.57
N ARG A 249 -8.53 -6.17 19.10
CA ARG A 249 -9.43 -5.08 18.72
C ARG A 249 -8.63 -3.98 18.04
N ASN A 250 -9.27 -3.28 17.12
CA ASN A 250 -8.68 -2.12 16.45
C ASN A 250 -9.13 -0.86 17.19
N TYR A 251 -8.29 0.18 17.23
CA TYR A 251 -8.63 1.49 17.79
C TYR A 251 -8.13 2.61 16.87
N TYR A 252 -8.94 3.64 16.68
CA TYR A 252 -8.50 4.87 16.02
C TYR A 252 -7.97 5.87 17.03
N GLU A 253 -6.94 6.59 16.62
CA GLU A 253 -6.53 7.78 17.35
C GLU A 253 -7.55 8.92 17.15
N ILE A 254 -7.79 9.70 18.20
CA ILE A 254 -8.60 10.90 18.19
C ILE A 254 -7.73 12.04 18.76
N LYS A 255 -7.56 13.11 17.96
CA LYS A 255 -6.88 14.37 18.33
C LYS A 255 -7.91 15.50 18.43
N PRO A 256 -8.70 15.63 19.51
CA PRO A 256 -9.63 16.74 19.63
C PRO A 256 -8.85 18.04 19.88
N ASN A 257 -9.29 19.14 19.28
CA ASN A 257 -8.63 20.45 19.42
C ASN A 257 -8.39 20.82 20.90
N GLY A 258 -7.14 21.10 21.24
CA GLY A 258 -6.73 21.50 22.59
C GLY A 258 -6.86 20.40 23.66
N LYS A 259 -7.23 19.18 23.26
CA LYS A 259 -7.30 18.01 24.14
C LYS A 259 -6.19 17.03 23.80
N PRO A 260 -5.89 16.14 24.74
CA PRO A 260 -4.98 15.06 24.45
C PRO A 260 -5.47 14.06 23.45
N ILE A 261 -4.47 13.35 22.93
CA ILE A 261 -4.64 12.12 22.17
C ILE A 261 -5.46 11.14 23.02
N SER A 262 -6.49 10.55 22.42
CA SER A 262 -7.28 9.46 22.99
C SER A 262 -7.51 8.40 21.93
N PHE A 263 -7.80 7.17 22.34
CA PHE A 263 -8.06 6.07 21.42
C PHE A 263 -9.49 5.59 21.58
N ARG A 264 -10.16 5.30 20.46
CA ARG A 264 -11.51 4.74 20.45
C ARG A 264 -11.54 3.45 19.66
N GLU A 265 -12.20 2.44 20.23
CA GLU A 265 -12.39 1.15 19.56
C GLU A 265 -13.10 1.35 18.22
N VAL A 266 -12.60 0.66 17.19
CA VAL A 266 -13.24 0.58 15.89
C VAL A 266 -14.48 -0.28 16.02
N VAL A 267 -15.64 0.36 16.02
CA VAL A 267 -16.93 -0.32 15.95
C VAL A 267 -17.47 -0.23 14.53
N LEU A 268 -17.46 -1.35 13.82
CA LEU A 268 -18.03 -1.41 12.48
C LEU A 268 -19.56 -1.43 12.55
N PRO A 269 -20.25 -0.72 11.65
CA PRO A 269 -21.70 -0.78 11.56
C PRO A 269 -22.13 -2.18 11.11
N LYS A 270 -23.31 -2.61 11.57
CA LYS A 270 -23.90 -3.90 11.16
C LYS A 270 -24.26 -3.92 9.68
N GLU A 271 -24.60 -2.76 9.13
CA GLU A 271 -25.07 -2.60 7.75
C GLU A 271 -24.39 -1.41 7.08
N PHE A 272 -24.31 -1.47 5.75
CA PHE A 272 -23.77 -0.43 4.89
C PHE A 272 -24.89 -0.01 3.91
N PRO A 273 -25.84 0.83 4.37
CA PRO A 273 -27.12 0.99 3.68
C PRO A 273 -27.04 1.84 2.40
N HIS A 274 -25.94 2.55 2.17
CA HIS A 274 -25.84 3.49 1.06
C HIS A 274 -25.00 2.92 -0.08
N LYS A 275 -25.52 2.97 -1.30
CA LYS A 275 -24.73 2.76 -2.52
C LYS A 275 -24.06 4.05 -2.95
N ASP A 276 -22.93 3.94 -3.65
CA ASP A 276 -22.32 5.09 -4.29
C ASP A 276 -23.11 5.47 -5.55
N VAL A 277 -23.94 6.49 -5.42
CA VAL A 277 -24.73 7.07 -6.52
C VAL A 277 -24.18 8.42 -6.96
N ARG A 278 -22.97 8.77 -6.51
CA ARG A 278 -22.32 10.01 -6.92
C ARG A 278 -22.06 9.94 -8.42
N ASN A 279 -22.35 11.04 -9.12
CA ASN A 279 -21.77 11.20 -10.44
C ASN A 279 -20.25 11.35 -10.23
N LEU A 280 -19.47 10.45 -10.81
CA LEU A 280 -18.02 10.45 -10.65
C LEU A 280 -17.41 11.19 -11.84
N CYS A 281 -16.56 12.15 -11.53
CA CYS A 281 -15.81 12.88 -12.52
C CYS A 281 -14.75 11.97 -13.13
N TYR A 282 -14.68 11.93 -14.45
CA TYR A 282 -13.55 11.33 -15.14
C TYR A 282 -12.47 12.40 -15.29
N GLY A 283 -11.39 12.26 -14.53
CA GLY A 283 -10.26 13.19 -14.60
C GLY A 283 -9.54 13.08 -15.94
N LYS A 284 -9.48 14.17 -16.71
CA LYS A 284 -8.68 14.24 -17.94
C LYS A 284 -7.17 14.11 -17.65
N ASP A 285 -6.73 14.58 -16.49
CA ASP A 285 -5.34 14.48 -16.02
C ASP A 285 -5.18 13.33 -15.02
N ARG A 286 -6.03 12.30 -15.13
CA ARG A 286 -5.89 11.10 -14.32
C ARG A 286 -4.64 10.37 -14.76
N LEU A 287 -3.69 10.26 -13.82
CA LEU A 287 -2.62 9.26 -13.87
C LEU A 287 -3.30 7.90 -13.73
N ILE A 288 -3.87 7.39 -14.83
CA ILE A 288 -4.49 6.08 -14.88
C ILE A 288 -3.36 5.07 -14.76
N VAL A 289 -3.22 4.57 -13.55
CA VAL A 289 -2.37 3.45 -13.22
C VAL A 289 -2.89 2.26 -13.99
N ASN A 290 -2.04 1.67 -14.81
CA ASN A 290 -2.13 0.29 -15.28
C ASN A 290 -3.57 -0.26 -15.25
N MET A 291 -4.43 0.15 -16.19
CA MET A 291 -5.87 -0.18 -16.16
C MET A 291 -6.14 -1.66 -15.83
N PRO A 292 -7.24 -1.99 -15.14
CA PRO A 292 -7.67 -3.37 -14.91
C PRO A 292 -7.59 -4.21 -16.19
N LYS A 293 -7.25 -5.50 -16.08
CA LYS A 293 -7.15 -6.39 -17.27
C LYS A 293 -8.40 -6.35 -18.15
N LYS A 294 -9.58 -6.23 -17.53
CA LYS A 294 -10.88 -6.08 -18.23
C LYS A 294 -10.94 -4.88 -19.18
N GLU A 295 -10.29 -3.77 -18.83
CA GLU A 295 -10.26 -2.54 -19.62
C GLU A 295 -9.19 -2.63 -20.73
N LYS A 296 -8.19 -3.50 -20.56
CA LYS A 296 -7.15 -3.80 -21.56
C LYS A 296 -7.41 -5.11 -22.30
N SER A 297 -8.64 -5.27 -22.76
CA SER A 297 -9.03 -6.44 -23.55
C SER A 297 -8.48 -6.33 -24.97
N PHE A 298 -8.08 -7.46 -25.55
CA PHE A 298 -7.70 -7.57 -26.97
C PHE A 298 -8.89 -7.98 -27.83
N SER A 299 -10.05 -7.38 -27.54
CA SER A 299 -11.34 -7.70 -28.17
C SER A 299 -11.26 -7.60 -29.69
N GLY A 300 -11.90 -8.53 -30.39
CA GLY A 300 -11.87 -8.60 -31.85
C GLY A 300 -10.60 -9.23 -32.43
N THR A 301 -9.71 -9.80 -31.60
CA THR A 301 -8.51 -10.52 -32.05
C THR A 301 -8.51 -11.98 -31.58
N PHE A 302 -7.48 -12.73 -31.98
CA PHE A 302 -7.27 -14.11 -31.50
C PHE A 302 -6.80 -14.18 -30.04
N ILE A 303 -6.34 -13.07 -29.45
CA ILE A 303 -5.80 -13.06 -28.08
C ILE A 303 -6.98 -13.04 -27.10
N THR A 304 -7.11 -14.11 -26.31
CA THR A 304 -8.12 -14.25 -25.25
C THR A 304 -7.46 -14.27 -23.87
N GLU A 305 -8.23 -13.97 -22.81
CA GLU A 305 -7.72 -14.14 -21.44
C GLU A 305 -7.29 -15.58 -21.16
N SER A 306 -8.02 -16.58 -21.68
CA SER A 306 -7.65 -17.98 -21.52
C SER A 306 -6.29 -18.31 -22.13
N LEU A 307 -5.99 -17.76 -23.32
CA LEU A 307 -4.67 -17.92 -23.94
C LEU A 307 -3.56 -17.24 -23.11
N LEU A 308 -3.87 -16.08 -22.54
CA LEU A 308 -2.93 -15.32 -21.70
C LEU A 308 -2.72 -15.95 -20.32
N SER A 309 -3.67 -16.67 -19.75
CA SER A 309 -3.58 -17.16 -18.37
C SER A 309 -3.33 -18.67 -18.29
N ASP A 310 -4.15 -19.45 -18.99
CA ASP A 310 -4.38 -20.86 -18.62
C ASP A 310 -4.15 -21.87 -19.75
N ALA A 311 -3.95 -21.42 -20.99
CA ALA A 311 -3.83 -22.34 -22.13
C ALA A 311 -2.65 -23.31 -22.01
N SER A 312 -2.88 -24.57 -22.40
CA SER A 312 -1.86 -25.62 -22.36
C SER A 312 -0.79 -25.45 -23.45
N THR A 313 0.33 -26.15 -23.32
CA THR A 313 1.37 -26.18 -24.36
C THR A 313 0.82 -26.62 -25.71
N GLU A 314 -0.05 -27.63 -25.74
CA GLU A 314 -0.68 -28.14 -26.96
C GLU A 314 -1.63 -27.11 -27.60
N GLU A 315 -2.31 -26.30 -26.80
CA GLU A 315 -3.13 -25.21 -27.31
C GLU A 315 -2.27 -24.09 -27.91
N LEU A 316 -1.16 -23.74 -27.26
CA LEU A 316 -0.21 -22.75 -27.78
C LEU A 316 0.46 -23.24 -29.08
N GLN A 317 0.77 -24.52 -29.21
CA GLN A 317 1.35 -25.11 -30.43
C GLN A 317 0.44 -25.02 -31.66
N LYS A 318 -0.87 -24.84 -31.47
CA LYS A 318 -1.82 -24.61 -32.59
C LYS A 318 -1.69 -23.21 -33.19
N LEU A 319 -1.06 -22.28 -32.47
CA LEU A 319 -0.85 -20.90 -32.94
C LEU A 319 0.37 -20.81 -33.86
N SER A 320 0.28 -19.98 -34.89
CA SER A 320 1.44 -19.65 -35.73
C SER A 320 2.51 -18.90 -34.93
N LYS A 321 3.77 -18.94 -35.38
CA LYS A 321 4.87 -18.17 -34.75
C LYS A 321 4.56 -16.68 -34.61
N GLY A 322 3.91 -16.08 -35.61
CA GLY A 322 3.47 -14.68 -35.55
C GLY A 322 2.40 -14.42 -34.49
N GLN A 323 1.48 -15.37 -34.28
CA GLN A 323 0.48 -15.30 -33.21
C GLN A 323 1.13 -15.47 -31.84
N LEU A 324 2.06 -16.42 -31.66
CA LEU A 324 2.80 -16.59 -30.41
C LEU A 324 3.62 -15.33 -30.05
N ARG A 325 4.28 -14.72 -31.04
CA ARG A 325 4.98 -13.44 -30.87
C ARG A 325 4.04 -12.35 -30.37
N LYS A 326 2.87 -12.18 -30.98
CA LYS A 326 1.85 -11.19 -30.54
C LYS A 326 1.31 -11.52 -29.15
N LEU A 327 1.03 -12.79 -28.86
CA LEU A 327 0.54 -13.25 -27.56
C LEU A 327 1.55 -12.95 -26.45
N ARG A 328 2.85 -13.22 -26.68
CA ARG A 328 3.92 -12.87 -25.72
C ARG A 328 4.04 -11.36 -25.51
N ASN A 329 3.95 -10.58 -26.58
CA ASN A 329 4.06 -9.12 -26.50
C ASN A 329 2.81 -8.45 -25.91
N ALA A 330 1.68 -9.16 -25.81
CA ALA A 330 0.45 -8.66 -25.21
C ALA A 330 0.65 -8.24 -23.75
N PHE A 331 1.49 -8.95 -22.99
CA PHE A 331 1.83 -8.60 -21.60
C PHE A 331 2.53 -7.25 -21.51
N PHE A 332 3.47 -6.97 -22.41
CA PHE A 332 4.19 -5.69 -22.49
C PHE A 332 3.28 -4.57 -23.01
N ALA A 333 2.42 -4.86 -24.00
CA ALA A 333 1.42 -3.92 -24.49
C ALA A 333 0.50 -3.45 -23.36
N ARG A 334 0.06 -4.38 -22.50
CA ARG A 334 -0.74 -4.06 -21.29
C ARG A 334 -0.04 -3.13 -20.31
N GLN A 335 1.29 -3.07 -20.31
CA GLN A 335 2.05 -2.12 -19.48
C GLN A 335 2.28 -0.77 -20.19
N GLY A 336 1.78 -0.59 -21.41
CA GLY A 336 2.02 0.62 -22.21
C GLY A 336 3.44 0.67 -22.79
N TYR A 337 4.06 -0.48 -23.06
CA TYR A 337 5.36 -0.53 -23.71
C TYR A 337 5.26 -0.08 -25.18
N GLN A 338 6.11 0.86 -25.58
CA GLN A 338 6.18 1.35 -26.96
C GLN A 338 7.05 0.43 -27.82
N PHE A 339 6.44 -0.34 -28.72
CA PHE A 339 7.19 -1.23 -29.61
C PHE A 339 7.89 -0.44 -30.72
N ASN A 340 9.11 -0.83 -31.09
CA ASN A 340 9.78 -0.35 -32.31
C ASN A 340 9.39 -1.13 -33.57
N SER A 341 8.85 -2.34 -33.39
CA SER A 341 8.48 -3.26 -34.47
C SER A 341 7.19 -2.79 -35.13
N LYS A 342 7.22 -2.48 -36.44
CA LYS A 342 6.07 -1.95 -37.18
C LYS A 342 4.83 -2.86 -37.09
N ASP A 343 5.00 -4.17 -37.18
CA ASP A 343 3.91 -5.15 -37.07
C ASP A 343 3.24 -5.16 -35.69
N LEU A 344 4.01 -4.95 -34.61
CA LEU A 344 3.47 -4.88 -33.25
C LEU A 344 2.82 -3.53 -32.98
N GLN A 345 3.39 -2.43 -33.51
CA GLN A 345 2.75 -1.12 -33.47
C GLN A 345 1.40 -1.13 -34.19
N GLU A 346 1.33 -1.70 -35.40
CA GLU A 346 0.08 -1.82 -36.15
C GLU A 346 -0.94 -2.70 -35.41
N PHE A 347 -0.49 -3.82 -34.83
CA PHE A 347 -1.38 -4.73 -34.14
C PHE A 347 -1.90 -4.19 -32.80
N PHE A 348 -1.07 -3.57 -31.97
CA PHE A 348 -1.51 -3.05 -30.67
C PHE A 348 -2.04 -1.61 -30.76
N GLY A 349 -1.60 -0.84 -31.75
CA GLY A 349 -2.06 0.53 -32.01
C GLY A 349 -3.54 0.64 -32.35
N GLN A 350 -4.22 -0.47 -32.68
CA GLN A 350 -5.66 -0.49 -32.88
C GLN A 350 -6.48 -0.36 -31.57
N PHE A 351 -5.84 -0.45 -30.40
CA PHE A 351 -6.53 -0.37 -29.12
C PHE A 351 -6.34 1.03 -28.49
N ASP A 352 -7.45 1.75 -28.25
CA ASP A 352 -7.44 3.09 -27.65
C ASP A 352 -6.65 3.11 -26.33
N TRP A 353 -6.90 2.11 -25.48
CA TRP A 353 -6.24 1.96 -24.19
C TRP A 353 -4.71 1.80 -24.32
N TYR A 354 -4.22 1.21 -25.40
CA TYR A 354 -2.78 1.06 -25.66
C TYR A 354 -2.17 2.38 -26.10
N HIS A 355 -2.85 3.07 -27.02
CA HIS A 355 -2.43 4.38 -27.50
C HIS A 355 -2.31 5.39 -26.35
N GLU A 356 -3.34 5.51 -25.50
CA GLU A 356 -3.33 6.40 -24.34
C GLU A 356 -2.20 6.08 -23.35
N MET A 357 -1.88 4.79 -23.16
CA MET A 357 -0.79 4.39 -22.26
C MET A 357 0.58 4.70 -22.86
N VAL A 358 0.79 4.44 -24.16
CA VAL A 358 2.05 4.75 -24.83
C VAL A 358 2.30 6.26 -24.83
N GLU A 359 1.30 7.07 -25.18
CA GLU A 359 1.41 8.53 -25.16
C GLU A 359 1.77 9.06 -23.76
N ARG A 360 1.11 8.54 -22.72
CA ARG A 360 1.46 8.88 -21.33
C ARG A 360 2.86 8.42 -20.93
N ASN A 361 3.30 7.27 -21.41
CA ASN A 361 4.59 6.69 -21.05
C ASN A 361 5.77 7.28 -21.85
N GLN A 362 5.52 8.18 -22.82
CA GLN A 362 6.58 8.83 -23.62
C GLN A 362 7.68 9.47 -22.76
N PHE A 363 7.34 9.90 -21.54
CA PHE A 363 8.29 10.54 -20.62
C PHE A 363 9.33 9.58 -20.00
N TYR A 364 9.07 8.27 -20.01
CA TYR A 364 9.85 7.32 -19.21
C TYR A 364 10.87 6.51 -20.01
N GLU A 365 10.86 6.59 -21.36
CA GLU A 365 11.73 5.80 -22.26
C GLU A 365 11.96 4.37 -21.75
N LEU A 366 10.88 3.69 -21.35
CA LEU A 366 10.98 2.39 -20.70
C LEU A 366 11.61 1.38 -21.67
N SER A 367 12.77 0.85 -21.30
CA SER A 367 13.33 -0.33 -21.96
C SER A 367 12.50 -1.57 -21.62
N ASN A 368 12.63 -2.63 -22.42
CA ASN A 368 11.97 -3.92 -22.15
C ASN A 368 12.26 -4.42 -20.72
N ASP A 369 13.47 -4.21 -20.21
CA ASP A 369 13.91 -4.67 -18.90
C ASP A 369 13.36 -3.81 -17.74
N GLN A 370 12.86 -2.61 -18.07
CA GLN A 370 12.21 -1.70 -17.12
C GLN A 370 10.69 -1.90 -17.07
N VAL A 371 10.11 -2.65 -18.02
CA VAL A 371 8.70 -3.03 -17.97
C VAL A 371 8.51 -4.09 -16.90
N VAL A 372 7.92 -3.69 -15.78
CA VAL A 372 7.67 -4.61 -14.68
C VAL A 372 6.46 -5.48 -15.03
N ILE A 373 6.72 -6.76 -15.23
CA ILE A 373 5.71 -7.79 -15.45
C ILE A 373 5.57 -8.62 -14.18
N SER A 374 4.35 -9.03 -13.86
CA SER A 374 4.10 -9.86 -12.69
C SER A 374 4.90 -11.17 -12.78
N PRO A 375 5.36 -11.77 -11.66
CA PRO A 375 6.08 -13.05 -11.72
C PRO A 375 5.29 -14.17 -12.42
N GLN A 376 3.96 -14.12 -12.36
CA GLN A 376 3.06 -15.08 -13.00
C GLN A 376 3.06 -14.88 -14.52
N ASP A 377 2.88 -13.64 -14.97
CA ASP A 377 2.91 -13.29 -16.39
C ASP A 377 4.31 -13.48 -16.99
N LYS A 378 5.38 -13.29 -16.21
CA LYS A 378 6.76 -13.57 -16.66
C LYS A 378 6.95 -15.06 -16.98
N LYS A 379 6.52 -15.96 -16.08
CA LYS A 379 6.54 -17.41 -16.35
C LYS A 379 5.72 -17.76 -17.60
N ARG A 380 4.61 -17.08 -17.81
CA ARG A 380 3.77 -17.28 -18.98
C ARG A 380 4.44 -16.82 -20.27
N VAL A 381 5.07 -15.65 -20.26
CA VAL A 381 5.89 -15.11 -21.35
C VAL A 381 7.01 -16.07 -21.72
N GLU A 382 7.69 -16.65 -20.72
CA GLU A 382 8.74 -17.66 -20.90
C GLU A 382 8.19 -18.93 -21.57
N LEU A 383 7.07 -19.49 -21.09
CA LEU A 383 6.41 -20.64 -21.71
C LEU A 383 6.03 -20.39 -23.18
N ILE A 384 5.40 -19.25 -23.48
CA ILE A 384 5.01 -18.90 -24.86
C ILE A 384 6.25 -18.78 -25.75
N MET A 385 7.34 -18.24 -25.21
CA MET A 385 8.61 -18.13 -25.93
C MET A 385 9.26 -19.48 -26.23
N GLU A 386 9.21 -20.43 -25.29
CA GLU A 386 9.71 -21.79 -25.51
C GLU A 386 8.95 -22.48 -26.64
N VAL A 387 7.61 -22.41 -26.62
CA VAL A 387 6.76 -22.95 -27.69
C VAL A 387 7.04 -22.27 -29.04
N GLU A 388 7.21 -20.95 -29.08
CA GLU A 388 7.54 -20.20 -30.31
C GLU A 388 8.88 -20.67 -30.91
N GLN A 389 9.85 -20.99 -30.05
CA GLN A 389 11.18 -21.47 -30.44
C GLN A 389 11.19 -22.97 -30.79
N GLY A 390 10.09 -23.69 -30.54
CA GLY A 390 10.00 -25.14 -30.75
C GLY A 390 10.81 -25.95 -29.73
N LYS A 391 10.96 -25.44 -28.52
CA LYS A 391 11.66 -26.08 -27.41
C LYS A 391 10.71 -26.89 -26.53
#